data_AF-A0A7W6IIG0-F1
#
_entry.id   AF-A0A7W6IIG0-F1
#
_cell.length_a   1.000
_cell.length_b   1.000
_cell.length_c   1.000
_cell.angle_alpha   90.00
_cell.angle_beta   90.00
_cell.angle_gamma   90.00
#
_symmetry.space_group_name_H-M   'P 1'
#
loop_
_entity.id
_entity.type
_entity.pdbx_description
1 polymer ?
#
loop_
_entity_poly.entity_id
_entity_poly.type
_entity_poly.pdbx_seq_one_letter_code
_entity_poly.pdbx_strand_id
1 'polypeptide(L)'
;MSRGGLPARFPPHGAWPGIMRADVAAAFFDCANTGELRRAITRGEAPPPSDLRGTGRSKEPVWTLEQCRAFITRRFGSGERQAAREDVSDLI
;
A
#
# COMPACT_ATOMS: atom_id res chain seq x y z
N MET A 1 -22.24 7.03 -15.15
CA MET A 1 -21.66 5.69 -15.28
C MET A 1 -20.33 5.67 -14.54
N SER A 2 -20.24 4.85 -13.49
CA SER A 2 -19.24 4.95 -12.42
C SER A 2 -17.79 4.86 -12.92
N ARG A 3 -17.08 6.00 -12.94
CA ARG A 3 -15.61 6.09 -13.07
C ARG A 3 -14.89 5.69 -11.76
N GLY A 4 -15.58 4.97 -10.87
CA GLY A 4 -15.10 4.61 -9.55
C GLY A 4 -14.26 3.34 -9.64
N GLY A 5 -13.01 3.42 -9.18
CA GLY A 5 -12.17 2.23 -9.01
C GLY A 5 -12.86 1.18 -8.14
N LEU A 6 -12.36 -0.06 -8.21
CA LEU A 6 -12.87 -1.14 -7.37
C LEU A 6 -12.74 -0.74 -5.88
N PRO A 7 -13.76 -1.03 -5.05
CA PRO A 7 -13.66 -0.78 -3.63
C PRO A 7 -12.54 -1.61 -3.02
N ALA A 8 -11.93 -1.09 -1.96
CA ALA A 8 -10.93 -1.82 -1.21
C ALA A 8 -11.52 -3.10 -0.62
N ARG A 9 -10.78 -4.21 -0.75
CA ARG A 9 -11.24 -5.52 -0.30
C ARG A 9 -10.29 -6.09 0.74
N PHE A 10 -10.81 -6.25 1.96
CA PHE A 10 -10.08 -6.87 3.05
C PHE A 10 -10.05 -8.40 2.89
N PRO A 11 -8.94 -9.06 3.27
CA PRO A 11 -8.87 -10.51 3.25
C PRO A 11 -9.82 -11.13 4.29
N PRO A 12 -10.52 -12.23 3.97
CA PRO A 12 -11.57 -12.81 4.84
C PRO A 12 -11.05 -13.35 6.18
N HIS A 13 -9.75 -13.65 6.29
CA HIS A 13 -9.13 -14.19 7.50
C HIS A 13 -8.14 -13.22 8.17
N GLY A 14 -8.15 -11.94 7.79
CA GLY A 14 -7.18 -10.94 8.29
C GLY A 14 -5.73 -11.14 7.82
N ALA A 15 -5.40 -12.30 7.26
CA ALA A 15 -4.10 -12.56 6.65
C ALA A 15 -4.02 -11.97 5.24
N TRP A 16 -3.09 -11.05 5.03
CA TRP A 16 -2.80 -10.49 3.71
C TRP A 16 -2.18 -11.55 2.80
N PRO A 17 -2.65 -11.70 1.54
CA PRO A 17 -2.07 -12.66 0.62
C PRO A 17 -0.67 -12.23 0.20
N GLY A 18 0.22 -13.18 -0.10
CA GLY A 18 1.57 -12.90 -0.56
C GLY A 18 1.62 -12.07 -1.85
N ILE A 19 0.59 -12.22 -2.71
CA ILE A 19 0.36 -11.40 -3.90
C ILE A 19 -1.02 -10.75 -3.78
N MET A 20 -1.04 -9.42 -3.78
CA MET A 20 -2.22 -8.57 -3.66
C MET A 20 -2.60 -7.98 -5.02
N ARG A 21 -3.87 -8.10 -5.40
CA ARG A 21 -4.44 -7.33 -6.52
C ARG A 21 -4.72 -5.90 -6.07
N ALA A 22 -5.02 -5.01 -7.02
CA ALA A 22 -5.25 -3.59 -6.74
C ALA A 22 -6.29 -3.32 -5.63
N ASP A 23 -7.38 -4.08 -5.57
CA ASP A 23 -8.43 -3.95 -4.54
C ASP A 23 -7.94 -4.31 -3.13
N VAL A 24 -7.11 -5.36 -3.02
CA VAL A 24 -6.53 -5.79 -1.74
C VAL A 24 -5.37 -4.88 -1.34
N ALA A 25 -4.54 -4.45 -2.31
CA ALA A 25 -3.48 -3.49 -2.07
C ALA A 25 -4.04 -2.13 -1.62
N ALA A 26 -5.20 -1.71 -2.15
CA ALA A 26 -5.89 -0.51 -1.68
C ALA A 26 -6.26 -0.65 -0.20
N ALA A 27 -6.83 -1.80 0.21
CA ALA A 27 -7.12 -2.07 1.62
C ALA A 27 -5.85 -2.10 2.49
N PHE A 28 -4.74 -2.62 1.97
CA PHE A 28 -3.46 -2.67 2.69
C PHE A 28 -2.89 -1.29 2.98
N PHE A 29 -3.04 -0.33 2.06
CA PHE A 29 -2.60 1.05 2.22
C PHE A 29 -3.70 1.99 2.76
N ASP A 30 -4.74 1.45 3.39
CA ASP A 30 -5.88 2.20 3.94
C ASP A 30 -6.60 3.11 2.92
N CYS A 31 -6.53 2.78 1.64
CA CYS A 31 -7.22 3.49 0.57
C CYS A 31 -8.65 2.98 0.46
N ALA A 32 -9.63 3.87 0.28
CA ALA A 32 -11.03 3.47 0.13
C ALA A 32 -11.32 2.69 -1.19
N ASN A 33 -10.53 2.93 -2.23
CA ASN A 33 -10.70 2.30 -3.55
C ASN A 33 -9.39 2.30 -4.36
N THR A 34 -9.37 1.58 -5.48
CA THR A 34 -8.19 1.49 -6.36
C THR A 34 -7.82 2.81 -7.05
N GLY A 35 -8.77 3.76 -7.17
CA GLY A 35 -8.50 5.11 -7.67
C GLY A 35 -7.68 5.93 -6.68
N GLU A 36 -8.01 5.82 -5.39
CA GLU A 36 -7.21 6.41 -4.30
C GLU A 36 -5.81 5.78 -4.24
N LEU A 37 -5.72 4.45 -4.38
CA LEU A 37 -4.41 3.78 -4.48
C LEU A 37 -3.57 4.34 -5.64
N ARG A 38 -4.16 4.56 -6.82
CA ARG A 38 -3.45 5.16 -7.96
C ARG A 38 -2.94 6.57 -7.65
N ARG A 39 -3.72 7.38 -6.92
CA ARG A 39 -3.31 8.71 -6.47
C ARG A 39 -2.18 8.61 -5.45
N ALA A 40 -2.28 7.69 -4.49
CA ALA A 40 -1.22 7.43 -3.50
C ALA A 40 0.11 7.03 -4.18
N ILE A 41 0.07 6.20 -5.22
CA ILE A 41 1.27 5.85 -6.01
C ILE A 41 1.86 7.09 -6.68
N THR A 42 1.00 7.93 -7.28
CA THR A 42 1.43 9.17 -7.96
C THR A 42 2.05 10.17 -6.99
N ARG A 43 1.57 10.20 -5.74
CA ARG A 43 2.12 11.02 -4.64
C ARG A 43 3.35 10.40 -3.97
N GLY A 44 3.71 9.17 -4.32
CA GLY A 44 4.79 8.42 -3.67
C GLY A 44 4.46 7.95 -2.24
N GLU A 45 3.17 7.85 -1.91
CA GLU A 45 2.65 7.33 -0.63
C GLU A 45 2.46 5.80 -0.67
N ALA A 46 2.40 5.22 -1.87
CA ALA A 46 2.34 3.77 -2.10
C ALA A 46 3.36 3.36 -3.19
N PRO A 47 3.90 2.13 -3.15
CA PRO A 47 4.82 1.64 -4.15
C PRO A 47 4.10 1.36 -5.49
N PRO A 48 4.82 1.48 -6.63
CA PRO A 48 4.31 0.99 -7.91
C PRO A 48 4.06 -0.52 -7.86
N PRO A 49 3.22 -1.07 -8.76
CA PRO A 49 2.99 -2.51 -8.80
C PRO A 49 4.29 -3.27 -8.98
N SER A 50 4.45 -4.36 -8.22
CA SER A 50 5.63 -5.23 -8.28
C SER A 50 5.68 -6.00 -9.60
N ASP A 51 4.51 -6.44 -10.08
CA ASP A 51 4.41 -7.25 -11.27
C ASP A 51 3.06 -7.06 -11.99
N LEU A 52 2.93 -7.65 -13.17
CA LEU A 52 1.69 -7.67 -13.94
C LEU A 52 1.24 -9.12 -14.11
N ARG A 53 0.13 -9.48 -13.48
CA ARG A 53 -0.45 -10.82 -13.58
C ARG A 53 -1.48 -10.88 -14.70
N GLY A 54 -1.31 -11.82 -15.63
CA GLY A 54 -2.25 -12.07 -16.73
C GLY A 54 -1.59 -12.04 -18.11
N THR A 55 -2.35 -12.36 -19.15
CA THR A 55 -1.87 -12.44 -20.54
C THR A 55 -2.52 -11.36 -21.41
N GLY A 56 -1.73 -10.77 -22.32
CA GLY A 56 -2.21 -9.81 -23.30
C GLY A 56 -2.72 -8.49 -22.70
N ARG A 57 -3.95 -8.08 -23.08
CA ARG A 57 -4.59 -6.83 -22.65
C ARG A 57 -5.28 -6.90 -21.29
N SER A 58 -5.35 -8.10 -20.69
CA SER A 58 -5.94 -8.33 -19.37
C SER A 58 -4.87 -8.42 -18.27
N LYS A 59 -3.74 -7.72 -18.46
CA LYS A 59 -2.69 -7.64 -17.44
C LYS A 59 -3.19 -6.81 -16.27
N GLU A 60 -3.25 -7.45 -15.11
CA GLU A 60 -3.64 -6.81 -13.87
C GLU A 60 -2.39 -6.48 -13.05
N PRO A 61 -2.27 -5.24 -12.54
CA PRO A 61 -1.19 -4.90 -11.63
C PRO A 61 -1.34 -5.66 -10.31
N VAL A 62 -0.22 -6.22 -9.84
CA VAL A 62 -0.14 -6.92 -8.57
C VAL A 62 1.00 -6.38 -7.72
N TRP A 63 0.82 -6.47 -6.41
CA TRP A 63 1.77 -6.06 -5.39
C TRP A 63 2.15 -7.27 -4.55
N THR A 64 3.44 -7.48 -4.30
CA THR A 64 3.87 -8.48 -3.33
C THR A 64 3.79 -7.91 -1.93
N LEU A 65 3.31 -8.71 -0.98
CA LEU A 65 3.25 -8.32 0.43
C LEU A 65 4.64 -7.94 0.96
N GLU A 66 5.67 -8.65 0.50
CA GLU A 66 7.06 -8.37 0.86
C GLU A 66 7.50 -6.98 0.42
N GLN A 67 7.24 -6.59 -0.84
CA GLN A 67 7.57 -5.25 -1.33
C GLN A 67 6.78 -4.18 -0.59
N CYS A 68 5.48 -4.40 -0.34
CA CYS A 68 4.64 -3.45 0.40
C CYS A 68 5.14 -3.26 1.83
N ARG A 69 5.50 -4.35 2.53
CA ARG A 69 6.11 -4.28 3.87
C ARG A 69 7.45 -3.56 3.83
N ALA A 70 8.34 -3.91 2.90
CA ALA A 70 9.63 -3.26 2.76
C ALA A 70 9.49 -1.76 2.47
N PHE A 71 8.49 -1.35 1.68
CA PHE A 71 8.18 0.04 1.43
C PHE A 71 7.75 0.77 2.70
N ILE A 72 6.83 0.20 3.47
CA ILE A 72 6.41 0.75 4.77
C ILE A 72 7.60 0.82 5.73
N THR A 73 8.40 -0.24 5.86
CA THR A 73 9.61 -0.23 6.69
C THR A 73 10.61 0.82 6.24
N ARG A 74 10.81 1.04 4.94
CA ARG A 74 11.72 2.09 4.46
C ARG A 74 11.18 3.49 4.74
N ARG A 75 9.88 3.70 4.52
CA ARG A 75 9.23 5.00 4.65
C ARG A 75 8.99 5.40 6.10
N PHE A 76 8.55 4.46 6.93
CA PHE A 76 8.16 4.68 8.32
C PHE A 76 9.15 4.10 9.34
N GLY A 77 9.96 3.10 8.97
CA GLY A 77 11.03 2.60 9.84
C GLY A 77 12.20 3.58 10.01
N SER A 78 12.26 4.65 9.21
CA SER A 78 13.12 5.81 9.51
C SER A 78 12.43 6.82 10.45
N GLY A 79 11.10 6.72 10.62
CA GLY A 79 10.28 7.60 11.45
C GLY A 79 10.29 7.24 12.94
N GLU A 80 10.54 5.98 13.32
CA GLU A 80 10.76 5.64 14.74
C GLU A 80 12.09 6.19 15.29
N ARG A 81 13.07 6.52 14.42
CA ARG A 81 14.27 7.29 14.83
C ARG A 81 14.02 8.80 14.94
N GLN A 82 12.94 9.31 14.34
CA GLN A 82 12.58 10.72 14.38
C GLN A 82 11.63 11.01 15.56
N ALA A 83 10.66 10.12 15.81
CA ALA A 83 9.73 10.22 16.95
C ALA A 83 10.41 10.01 18.31
N ALA A 84 11.49 9.23 18.38
CA ALA A 84 12.27 9.06 19.60
C ALA A 84 13.23 10.24 19.91
N ARG A 85 13.36 11.22 19.00
CA ARG A 85 14.25 12.37 19.20
C ARG A 85 13.53 13.61 19.73
N GLU A 86 12.20 13.61 19.73
CA GLU A 86 11.39 14.75 20.19
C GLU A 86 10.81 14.57 21.61
N ASP A 87 11.09 13.45 22.30
CA ASP A 87 10.56 13.18 23.65
C ASP A 87 11.60 13.35 24.78
N VAL A 88 12.90 13.52 24.45
CA VAL A 88 13.99 13.74 25.44
C VAL A 88 14.46 15.20 25.44
N SER A 89 13.53 16.15 25.40
CA SER A 89 13.85 17.56 25.65
C SER A 89 12.85 18.27 26.56
N ASP A 90 11.82 17.57 27.05
CA ASP A 90 10.82 18.12 27.99
C ASP A 90 11.04 17.65 29.44
N LEU A 91 12.20 17.06 29.75
CA LEU A 91 12.53 16.58 31.10
C LEU A 91 13.80 17.25 31.66
N ILE A 92 13.82 18.59 31.66
CA ILE A 92 14.80 19.37 32.43
C ILE A 92 14.12 20.54 33.14
#